data_AF-A0A847XRT2-F1
#
_entry.id   AF-A0A847XRT2-F1
#
_cell.length_a   1.000
_cell.length_b   1.000
_cell.length_c   1.000
_cell.angle_alpha   90.00
_cell.angle_beta   90.00
_cell.angle_gamma   90.00
#
_symmetry.space_group_name_H-M   'P 1'
#
loop_
_entity.id
_entity.type
_entity.pdbx_description
1 polymer ?
#
loop_
_entity_poly.entity_id
_entity_poly.type
_entity_poly.pdbx_seq_one_letter_code
_entity_poly.pdbx_strand_id
1 'polypeptide(L)'
;VAFEQIVSYDISKSTKYYTFIKSQIALAGGDEKALLAIERKMVDVLKNPQATTDAKKLLLNELSWMGTEYCHQAIIDLSSDPELSDEVEFALIRLQKAN
;
A
#
# COMPACT_ATOMS: atom_id res chain seq x y z
N VAL A 1 -13.25 -5.90 -6.43
CA VAL A 1 -14.15 -5.10 -5.55
C VAL A 1 -13.41 -4.31 -4.47
N ALA A 2 -12.81 -4.90 -3.43
CA ALA A 2 -12.22 -4.11 -2.33
C ALA A 2 -11.05 -3.20 -2.73
N PHE A 3 -10.11 -3.70 -3.53
CA PHE A 3 -8.98 -2.90 -4.05
C PHE A 3 -9.41 -1.86 -5.10
N GLU A 4 -10.50 -2.09 -5.81
CA GLU A 4 -11.05 -1.08 -6.73
C GLU A 4 -11.71 0.07 -5.96
N GLN A 5 -12.31 -0.22 -4.80
CA GLN A 5 -12.97 0.78 -3.96
C GLN A 5 -11.98 1.61 -3.12
N ILE A 6 -10.79 1.07 -2.83
CA ILE A 6 -9.79 1.84 -2.09
C ILE A 6 -9.13 2.93 -2.93
N VAL A 7 -9.23 2.87 -4.27
CA VAL A 7 -8.77 3.94 -5.16
C VAL A 7 -9.39 5.29 -4.77
N SER A 8 -10.69 5.30 -4.43
CA SER A 8 -11.41 6.49 -3.99
C SER A 8 -11.44 6.65 -2.47
N TYR A 9 -10.51 6.05 -1.74
CA TYR A 9 -10.52 6.09 -0.27
C TYR A 9 -10.26 7.49 0.25
N ASP A 10 -11.09 7.91 1.18
CA ASP A 10 -10.98 9.20 1.84
C ASP A 10 -11.15 8.92 3.33
N ILE A 11 -10.12 9.26 4.11
CA ILE A 11 -10.07 8.95 5.54
C ILE A 11 -11.23 9.60 6.30
N SER A 12 -11.78 10.69 5.77
CA SER A 12 -12.92 11.41 6.35
C SER A 12 -14.28 10.77 6.00
N LYS A 13 -14.35 9.90 4.98
CA LYS A 13 -15.61 9.34 4.48
C LYS A 13 -15.88 7.92 4.94
N SER A 14 -14.89 7.03 4.92
CA SER A 14 -15.12 5.62 5.30
C SER A 14 -13.85 4.85 5.57
N THR A 15 -13.78 4.19 6.73
CA THR A 15 -12.69 3.25 7.08
C THR A 15 -12.96 1.80 6.65
N LYS A 16 -14.13 1.52 6.05
CA LYS A 16 -14.59 0.14 5.76
C LYS A 16 -13.60 -0.63 4.87
N TYR A 17 -13.11 0.00 3.81
CA TYR A 17 -12.20 -0.65 2.87
C TYR A 17 -10.80 -0.81 3.45
N TYR A 18 -10.36 0.14 4.29
CA TYR A 18 -9.13 0.00 5.06
C TYR A 18 -9.17 -1.20 5.99
N THR A 19 -10.21 -1.31 6.82
CA THR A 19 -10.38 -2.44 7.74
C THR A 19 -10.43 -3.77 6.98
N PHE A 20 -11.07 -3.78 5.81
CA PHE A 20 -11.10 -4.97 4.97
C PHE A 20 -9.71 -5.38 4.46
N ILE A 21 -8.91 -4.43 3.94
CA ILE A 21 -7.55 -4.73 3.48
C ILE A 21 -6.68 -5.23 4.63
N LYS A 22 -6.73 -4.58 5.80
CA LYS A 22 -6.02 -5.06 7.00
C LYS A 22 -6.43 -6.48 7.39
N SER A 23 -7.73 -6.79 7.34
CA SER A 23 -8.21 -8.14 7.59
C SER A 23 -7.69 -9.15 6.56
N GLN A 24 -7.59 -8.78 5.28
CA GLN A 24 -7.04 -9.65 4.25
C GLN A 24 -5.55 -9.93 4.47
N ILE A 25 -4.76 -8.92 4.83
CA ILE A 25 -3.34 -9.09 5.17
C ILE A 25 -3.18 -10.01 6.39
N ALA A 26 -3.96 -9.77 7.46
CA ALA A 26 -3.90 -10.57 8.68
C ALA A 26 -4.30 -12.03 8.42
N LEU A 27 -5.30 -12.28 7.57
CA LEU A 27 -5.73 -13.63 7.18
C LEU A 27 -4.71 -14.33 6.28
N ALA A 28 -3.95 -13.58 5.48
CA ALA A 28 -2.88 -14.10 4.65
C ALA A 28 -1.57 -14.34 5.44
N GLY A 29 -1.53 -13.99 6.73
CA GLY A 29 -0.35 -14.17 7.58
C GLY A 29 0.12 -15.63 7.60
N GLY A 30 1.28 -15.88 6.99
CA GLY A 30 1.88 -17.21 6.86
C GLY A 30 1.73 -17.86 5.47
N ASP A 31 0.96 -17.28 4.55
CA ASP A 31 0.89 -17.69 3.15
C ASP A 31 1.57 -16.64 2.24
N GLU A 32 2.83 -16.89 1.91
CA GLU A 32 3.64 -16.01 1.05
C GLU A 32 2.99 -15.75 -0.32
N LYS A 33 2.26 -16.71 -0.90
CA LYS A 33 1.61 -16.52 -2.20
C LYS A 33 0.42 -15.58 -2.08
N ALA A 34 -0.36 -15.71 -1.00
CA ALA A 34 -1.47 -14.81 -0.72
C ALA A 34 -0.96 -13.38 -0.44
N LEU A 35 0.12 -13.25 0.33
CA LEU A 35 0.76 -11.96 0.59
C LEU A 35 1.30 -11.30 -0.68
N LEU A 36 1.97 -12.05 -1.55
CA LEU A 36 2.45 -11.54 -2.84
C LEU A 36 1.29 -11.11 -3.75
N ALA A 37 0.17 -11.83 -3.74
CA ALA A 37 -1.03 -11.45 -4.50
C ALA A 37 -1.68 -10.18 -3.96
N ILE A 38 -1.63 -9.96 -2.64
CA ILE A 38 -2.10 -8.74 -1.98
C ILE A 38 -1.16 -7.57 -2.33
N GLU A 39 0.15 -7.76 -2.23
CA GLU A 39 1.16 -6.77 -2.57
C GLU A 39 0.97 -6.25 -4.01
N ARG A 40 0.78 -7.15 -4.98
CA ARG A 40 0.53 -6.78 -6.37
C ARG A 40 -0.68 -5.86 -6.52
N LYS A 41 -1.78 -6.18 -5.85
CA LYS A 41 -3.00 -5.37 -5.89
C LYS A 41 -2.79 -4.00 -5.23
N MET A 42 -1.98 -3.91 -4.17
CA MET A 42 -1.62 -2.62 -3.57
C MET A 42 -0.78 -1.78 -4.52
N VAL A 43 0.21 -2.39 -5.17
CA VAL A 43 1.05 -1.73 -6.18
C VAL A 43 0.22 -1.23 -7.37
N ASP A 44 -0.77 -1.99 -7.82
CA ASP A 44 -1.70 -1.56 -8.87
C ASP A 44 -2.48 -0.30 -8.46
N VAL A 45 -2.88 -0.19 -7.18
CA VAL A 45 -3.52 1.02 -6.67
C VAL A 45 -2.54 2.19 -6.56
N LEU A 46 -1.29 1.95 -6.13
CA LEU A 46 -0.26 3.00 -6.09
C LEU A 46 0.01 3.62 -7.47
N LYS A 47 0.05 2.77 -8.50
CA LYS A 47 0.23 3.18 -9.90
C LYS A 47 -1.02 3.81 -10.52
N ASN A 48 -2.17 3.71 -9.87
CA ASN A 48 -3.41 4.27 -10.40
C ASN A 48 -3.42 5.80 -10.21
N PRO A 49 -3.48 6.60 -11.29
CA PRO A 49 -3.50 8.05 -11.18
C PRO A 49 -4.79 8.59 -10.57
N GLN A 50 -5.87 7.81 -10.56
CA GLN A 50 -7.14 8.17 -9.91
C GLN A 50 -7.14 7.83 -8.41
N ALA A 51 -6.11 7.14 -7.91
CA ALA A 51 -6.02 6.85 -6.49
C ALA A 51 -5.73 8.13 -5.71
N THR A 52 -6.59 8.41 -4.73
CA THR A 52 -6.45 9.53 -3.80
C THR A 52 -5.13 9.43 -3.01
N THR A 53 -4.60 10.58 -2.59
CA THR A 53 -3.41 10.65 -1.72
C THR A 53 -3.56 9.79 -0.47
N ASP A 54 -4.70 9.87 0.24
CA ASP A 54 -4.98 9.07 1.44
C ASP A 54 -4.88 7.56 1.21
N ALA A 55 -5.44 7.07 0.10
CA ALA A 55 -5.34 5.67 -0.29
C ALA A 55 -3.87 5.24 -0.44
N LYS A 56 -3.07 6.07 -1.12
CA LYS A 56 -1.67 5.79 -1.36
C LYS A 56 -0.87 5.79 -0.06
N LYS A 57 -1.06 6.78 0.82
CA LYS A 57 -0.43 6.86 2.16
C LYS A 57 -0.69 5.60 2.99
N LEU A 58 -1.94 5.17 3.01
CA LEU A 58 -2.37 3.97 3.73
C LEU A 58 -1.67 2.72 3.18
N LEU A 59 -1.64 2.55 1.86
CA LEU A 59 -1.00 1.40 1.24
C LEU A 59 0.51 1.40 1.40
N LEU A 60 1.16 2.57 1.32
CA LEU A 60 2.59 2.74 1.61
C LEU A 60 2.91 2.28 3.04
N ASN A 61 2.07 2.63 4.01
CA ASN A 61 2.24 2.16 5.37
C ASN A 61 2.13 0.63 5.46
N GLU A 62 1.12 -0.01 4.86
CA GLU A 62 1.01 -1.48 4.91
C GLU A 62 2.18 -2.18 4.18
N LEU A 63 2.58 -1.68 3.01
CA LEU A 63 3.74 -2.18 2.26
C LEU A 63 5.05 -2.03 3.04
N SER A 64 5.18 -1.04 3.92
CA SER A 64 6.36 -0.93 4.79
C SER A 64 6.54 -2.12 5.75
N TRP A 65 5.47 -2.89 6.00
CA TRP A 65 5.48 -4.06 6.90
C TRP A 65 5.60 -5.39 6.18
N MET A 66 5.03 -5.50 4.99
CA MET A 66 4.90 -6.77 4.26
C MET A 66 5.43 -6.74 2.82
N GLY A 67 5.88 -5.57 2.35
CA GLY A 67 6.37 -5.38 1.00
C GLY A 67 7.64 -6.16 0.74
N THR A 68 7.82 -6.55 -0.51
CA THR A 68 9.02 -7.19 -1.03
C THR A 68 9.71 -6.26 -2.03
N GLU A 69 10.80 -6.72 -2.62
CA GLU A 69 11.47 -6.02 -3.73
C GLU A 69 10.51 -5.67 -4.90
N TYR A 70 9.37 -6.37 -5.02
CA TYR A 70 8.38 -6.09 -6.05
C TYR A 70 7.78 -4.68 -5.94
N CYS A 71 7.51 -4.20 -4.73
CA CYS A 71 6.89 -2.88 -4.53
C CYS A 71 7.90 -1.72 -4.53
N HIS A 72 9.21 -1.98 -4.41
CA HIS A 72 10.24 -0.94 -4.27
C HIS A 72 10.17 0.14 -5.36
N GLN A 73 10.15 -0.26 -6.64
CA GLN A 73 10.13 0.74 -7.72
C GLN A 73 8.83 1.56 -7.69
N ALA A 74 7.69 0.93 -7.41
CA ALA A 74 6.41 1.63 -7.33
C ALA A 74 6.37 2.65 -6.18
N ILE A 75 7.05 2.37 -5.07
CA ILE A 75 7.20 3.30 -3.95
C ILE A 75 8.13 4.45 -4.33
N ILE A 76 9.27 4.17 -4.98
CA ILE A 76 10.22 5.20 -5.43
C ILE A 76 9.55 6.15 -6.43
N ASP A 77 8.74 5.64 -7.36
CA ASP A 77 8.06 6.48 -8.36
C ASP A 77 7.14 7.54 -7.72
N LEU A 78 6.59 7.22 -6.53
CA LEU A 78 5.75 8.15 -5.75
C LEU A 78 6.53 9.23 -5.01
N SER A 79 7.87 9.15 -4.91
CA SER A 79 8.71 10.21 -4.30
C SER A 79 8.61 11.56 -5.02
N SER A 80 8.12 11.55 -6.27
CA SER A 80 7.83 12.76 -7.05
C SER A 80 6.61 13.53 -6.56
N ASP A 81 5.76 12.91 -5.73
CA ASP A 81 4.57 13.52 -5.13
C ASP A 81 4.93 14.11 -3.75
N PRO A 82 4.92 15.45 -3.58
CA PRO A 82 5.27 16.07 -2.31
C PRO A 82 4.34 15.70 -1.16
N GLU A 83 3.10 15.30 -1.43
CA GLU A 83 2.17 14.89 -0.38
C GLU A 83 2.46 13.48 0.16
N LEU A 84 3.25 12.69 -0.56
CA LEU A 84 3.58 11.29 -0.23
C LEU A 84 5.05 11.13 0.21
N SER A 85 5.85 12.19 0.22
CA SER A 85 7.29 12.12 0.45
C SER A 85 7.64 11.41 1.75
N ASP A 86 6.95 11.76 2.84
CA ASP A 86 7.22 11.25 4.17
C ASP A 86 6.86 9.76 4.28
N GLU A 87 5.72 9.35 3.69
CA GLU A 87 5.30 7.95 3.66
C GLU A 87 6.19 7.08 2.76
N VAL A 88 6.64 7.63 1.63
CA VAL A 88 7.59 6.97 0.72
C VAL A 88 8.93 6.75 1.42
N GLU A 89 9.47 7.79 2.04
CA GLU A 89 10.73 7.69 2.79
C GLU A 89 10.61 6.69 3.94
N PHE A 90 9.54 6.78 4.73
CA PHE A 90 9.28 5.84 5.82
C PHE A 90 9.23 4.39 5.32
N ALA A 91 8.49 4.13 4.24
CA ALA A 91 8.35 2.79 3.69
C ALA A 91 9.70 2.23 3.20
N LEU A 92 10.48 3.03 2.45
CA LEU A 92 11.79 2.61 1.93
C LEU A 92 12.81 2.36 3.05
N ILE A 93 12.89 3.24 4.05
CA ILE A 93 13.78 3.05 5.21
C ILE A 93 13.46 1.74 5.92
N ARG A 94 12.17 1.43 6.06
CA ARG A 94 11.72 0.24 6.77
C ARG A 94 12.01 -1.04 5.98
N LEU A 95 11.73 -1.05 4.68
CA LEU A 95 12.03 -2.16 3.79
C LEU A 95 13.55 -2.44 3.73
N GLN A 96 14.38 -1.39 3.69
CA GLN A 96 15.85 -1.54 3.77
C GLN A 96 16.34 -2.15 5.08
N LYS A 97 15.63 -1.95 6.20
CA LYS A 97 15.95 -2.58 7.49
C LYS A 97 15.45 -4.01 7.63
N ALA A 98 14.50 -4.42 6.78
CA ALA A 98 13.90 -5.75 6.80
C ALA A 98 14.67 -6.77 5.94
N ASN A 99 15.51 -6.28 5.01
CA ASN A 99 16.50 -7.05 4.25
C ASN A 99 17.85 -7.12 4.97
#